data_AF-A0A522AJB7-F1
#
_entry.id   AF-A0A522AJB7-F1
#
_cell.length_a   1.000
_cell.length_b   1.000
_cell.length_c   1.000
_cell.angle_alpha   90.00
_cell.angle_beta   90.00
_cell.angle_gamma   90.00
#
_symmetry.space_group_name_H-M   'P 1'
#
loop_
_entity.id
_entity.type
_entity.pdbx_description
1 polymer ?
#
loop_
_entity_poly.entity_id
_entity_poly.type
_entity_poly.pdbx_seq_one_letter_code
_entity_poly.pdbx_strand_id
1 'polypeptide(L)'
;MSQNLRLKDQPPNERPRERLVAQGPAALSPAELIAILLRVGLKGANVVEVARQLLAKYDHSLHALASSPLDELQQIKGIGRDKAVTLVAAFSLARRMADEMKSESPVLDNPEAIVQLMREEQRLKTNETFQVLLLNTRRRLIRVITVADGTLDTLLVHPREVFRSAIAANAA
;
A
#
# COMPACT_ATOMS: atom_id res chain seq x y z
N MET A 1 -8.58 -8.30 35.15
CA MET A 1 -7.58 -7.33 35.66
C MET A 1 -6.33 -7.45 34.82
N SER A 2 -6.32 -6.88 33.61
CA SER A 2 -5.13 -6.93 32.74
C SER A 2 -4.10 -5.96 33.31
N GLN A 3 -3.03 -6.50 33.89
CA GLN A 3 -1.97 -5.68 34.47
C GLN A 3 -1.40 -4.79 33.36
N ASN A 4 -1.42 -3.49 33.64
CA ASN A 4 -0.88 -2.43 32.80
C ASN A 4 0.67 -2.49 32.87
N LEU A 5 1.26 -3.60 32.41
CA LEU A 5 2.72 -3.74 32.36
C LEU A 5 3.26 -2.65 31.43
N ARG A 6 4.27 -1.93 31.90
CA ARG A 6 4.97 -0.98 31.01
C ARG A 6 5.68 -1.81 29.97
N LEU A 7 5.77 -1.32 28.74
CA LEU A 7 6.42 -2.06 27.65
C LEU A 7 7.88 -2.47 27.98
N LYS A 8 8.56 -1.69 28.81
CA LYS A 8 9.92 -2.00 29.31
C LYS A 8 9.98 -3.16 30.30
N ASP A 9 8.86 -3.55 30.88
CA ASP A 9 8.75 -4.66 31.83
C ASP A 9 8.48 -5.99 31.10
N GLN A 10 8.15 -5.94 29.80
CA GLN A 10 8.02 -7.13 28.96
C GLN A 10 9.40 -7.73 28.66
N PRO A 11 9.48 -9.07 28.47
CA PRO A 11 10.66 -9.73 27.93
C PRO A 11 11.18 -9.04 26.65
N PRO A 12 12.51 -8.91 26.45
CA PRO A 12 13.06 -8.23 25.28
C PRO A 12 12.53 -8.79 23.96
N ASN A 13 12.36 -10.11 23.84
CA ASN A 13 11.82 -10.80 22.67
C ASN A 13 10.33 -10.51 22.38
N GLU A 14 9.61 -9.86 23.30
CA GLU A 14 8.22 -9.42 23.10
C GLU A 14 8.11 -7.93 22.75
N ARG A 15 9.21 -7.17 22.92
CA ARG A 15 9.21 -5.73 22.65
C ARG A 15 9.26 -5.48 21.14
N PRO A 16 8.37 -4.64 20.58
CA PRO A 16 8.29 -4.41 19.15
C PRO A 16 9.61 -4.03 18.47
N ARG A 17 10.43 -3.17 19.11
CA ARG A 17 11.72 -2.75 18.53
C ARG A 17 12.72 -3.89 18.43
N GLU A 18 12.84 -4.70 19.47
CA GLU A 18 13.76 -5.84 19.48
C GLU A 18 13.27 -6.92 18.51
N ARG A 19 11.95 -7.15 18.44
CA ARG A 19 11.34 -8.04 17.44
C ARG A 19 11.61 -7.57 16.02
N LEU A 20 11.52 -6.27 15.76
CA LEU A 20 11.82 -5.69 14.45
C LEU A 20 13.28 -5.97 14.04
N VAL A 21 14.22 -5.85 14.98
CA VAL A 21 15.64 -6.14 14.76
C VAL A 21 15.89 -7.63 14.54
N ALA A 22 15.28 -8.50 15.37
CA ALA A 22 15.55 -9.94 15.36
C ALA A 22 14.81 -10.71 14.26
N GLN A 23 13.58 -10.28 13.89
CA GLN A 23 12.66 -11.04 13.03
C GLN A 23 12.18 -10.23 11.81
N GLY A 24 12.55 -8.95 11.71
CA GLY A 24 12.14 -8.07 10.62
C GLY A 24 10.69 -7.56 10.74
N PRO A 25 10.27 -6.65 9.85
CA PRO A 25 8.97 -6.00 9.91
C PRO A 25 7.79 -6.95 9.68
N ALA A 26 7.98 -8.05 8.96
CA ALA A 26 6.93 -9.03 8.68
C ALA A 26 6.41 -9.76 9.93
N ALA A 27 7.21 -9.80 11.00
CA ALA A 27 6.82 -10.40 12.27
C ALA A 27 5.93 -9.50 13.14
N LEU A 28 5.79 -8.22 12.79
CA LEU A 28 5.07 -7.24 13.57
C LEU A 28 3.67 -6.99 13.02
N SER A 29 2.72 -6.82 13.93
CA SER A 29 1.39 -6.30 13.57
C SER A 29 1.45 -4.82 13.20
N PRO A 30 0.45 -4.30 12.45
CA PRO A 30 0.34 -2.86 12.19
C PRO A 30 0.33 -2.00 13.46
N ALA A 31 -0.29 -2.50 14.54
CA ALA A 31 -0.29 -1.82 15.84
C ALA A 31 1.12 -1.71 16.43
N GLU A 32 1.96 -2.74 16.30
CA GLU A 32 3.33 -2.71 16.78
C GLU A 32 4.21 -1.76 15.97
N LEU A 33 4.04 -1.72 14.63
CA LEU A 33 4.75 -0.77 13.77
C LEU A 33 4.39 0.67 14.13
N ILE A 34 3.10 0.97 14.30
CA ILE A 34 2.64 2.28 14.78
C ILE A 34 3.21 2.57 16.17
N ALA A 35 3.21 1.59 17.07
CA ALA A 35 3.71 1.78 18.43
C ALA A 35 5.21 2.16 18.47
N ILE A 36 6.02 1.61 17.57
CA ILE A 36 7.43 2.00 17.41
C ILE A 36 7.56 3.48 17.05
N LEU A 37 6.73 3.97 16.13
CA LEU A 37 6.69 5.38 15.71
C LEU A 37 6.25 6.30 16.85
N LEU A 38 5.22 5.89 17.61
CA LEU A 38 4.67 6.67 18.73
C LEU A 38 5.62 6.73 19.94
N ARG A 39 6.55 5.78 20.06
CA ARG A 39 7.59 5.62 21.10
C ARG A 39 7.09 5.36 22.52
N VAL A 40 6.14 6.16 23.00
CA VAL A 40 5.65 6.17 24.37
C VAL A 40 4.12 6.11 24.40
N GLY A 41 3.60 5.44 25.43
CA GLY A 41 2.16 5.27 25.65
C GLY A 41 1.53 6.51 26.27
N LEU A 42 0.45 6.30 27.02
CA LEU A 42 -0.18 7.31 27.86
C LEU A 42 -0.34 6.77 29.28
N LYS A 43 -0.68 7.62 30.25
CA LYS A 43 -0.87 7.16 31.63
C LYS A 43 -2.01 6.13 31.69
N GLY A 44 -1.68 4.89 32.01
CA GLY A 44 -2.65 3.78 32.09
C GLY A 44 -2.89 3.02 30.79
N ALA A 45 -2.08 3.23 29.75
CA ALA A 45 -2.04 2.34 28.59
C ALA A 45 -0.65 2.35 27.94
N ASN A 46 -0.12 1.17 27.62
CA ASN A 46 1.17 1.08 26.92
C ASN A 46 1.02 1.53 25.45
N VAL A 47 2.16 1.79 24.78
CA VAL A 47 2.13 2.36 23.42
C VAL A 47 1.52 1.42 22.36
N VAL A 48 1.57 0.10 22.58
CA VAL A 48 0.95 -0.90 21.70
C VAL A 48 -0.57 -0.87 21.85
N GLU A 49 -1.08 -0.69 23.07
CA GLU A 49 -2.52 -0.50 23.32
C GLU A 49 -3.03 0.81 22.71
N VAL A 50 -2.27 1.91 22.85
CA VAL A 50 -2.61 3.19 22.20
C VAL A 50 -2.69 3.02 20.67
N ALA A 51 -1.72 2.34 20.07
CA ALA A 51 -1.71 2.05 18.64
C ALA A 51 -2.88 1.15 18.20
N ARG A 52 -3.24 0.15 19.02
CA ARG A 52 -4.39 -0.73 18.75
C ARG A 52 -5.72 0.03 18.81
N GLN A 53 -5.90 0.89 19.81
CA GLN A 53 -7.07 1.76 19.93
C GLN A 53 -7.17 2.76 18.77
N LEU A 54 -6.02 3.32 18.36
CA LEU A 54 -5.95 4.19 17.19
C LEU A 54 -6.44 3.46 15.93
N LEU A 55 -5.91 2.26 15.65
CA LEU A 55 -6.35 1.47 14.50
C LEU A 55 -7.84 1.10 14.57
N ALA A 56 -8.34 0.72 15.75
CA ALA A 56 -9.75 0.38 15.92
C ALA A 56 -10.68 1.57 15.62
N LYS A 57 -10.26 2.82 15.90
CA LYS A 57 -11.03 4.03 15.55
C LYS A 57 -11.19 4.23 14.03
N TYR A 58 -10.30 3.63 13.23
CA TYR A 58 -10.32 3.71 11.77
C TYR A 58 -10.63 2.34 11.13
N ASP A 59 -11.44 1.50 11.79
CA ASP A 59 -11.86 0.17 11.31
C ASP A 59 -10.70 -0.73 10.88
N HIS A 60 -9.57 -0.63 11.59
CA HIS A 60 -8.31 -1.32 11.26
C HIS A 60 -7.73 -0.99 9.87
N SER A 61 -8.21 0.07 9.21
CA SER A 61 -7.73 0.53 7.91
C SER A 61 -6.56 1.50 8.06
N LEU A 62 -5.37 1.06 7.65
CA LEU A 62 -4.19 1.93 7.53
C LEU A 62 -4.42 3.07 6.53
N HIS A 63 -5.21 2.82 5.48
CA HIS A 63 -5.51 3.85 4.48
C HIS A 63 -6.39 4.96 5.04
N ALA A 64 -7.43 4.61 5.82
CA ALA A 64 -8.29 5.58 6.49
C ALA A 64 -7.50 6.39 7.51
N LEU A 65 -6.68 5.71 8.33
CA LEU A 65 -5.79 6.38 9.30
C LEU A 65 -4.80 7.34 8.59
N ALA A 66 -4.19 6.91 7.49
CA ALA A 66 -3.22 7.71 6.73
C ALA A 66 -3.84 8.92 5.99
N SER A 67 -5.16 8.93 5.83
CA SER A 67 -5.89 10.00 5.13
C SER A 67 -6.58 10.98 6.09
N SER A 68 -6.55 10.71 7.40
CA SER A 68 -7.12 11.62 8.40
C SER A 68 -6.28 12.89 8.53
N PRO A 69 -6.92 14.06 8.60
CA PRO A 69 -6.23 15.33 8.76
C PRO A 69 -5.57 15.45 10.15
N LEU A 70 -4.55 16.30 10.24
CA LEU A 70 -3.68 16.42 11.41
C LEU A 70 -4.45 16.81 12.68
N ASP A 71 -5.44 17.69 12.55
CA ASP A 71 -6.31 18.17 13.61
C ASP A 71 -7.17 17.05 14.20
N GLU A 72 -7.76 16.20 13.36
CA GLU A 72 -8.51 15.02 13.82
C GLU A 72 -7.65 14.03 14.59
N LEU A 73 -6.42 13.78 14.11
CA LEU A 73 -5.46 12.91 14.80
C LEU A 73 -5.11 13.47 16.18
N GLN A 74 -4.97 14.79 16.32
CA GLN A 74 -4.67 15.44 17.60
C GLN A 74 -5.81 15.37 18.62
N GLN A 75 -7.05 15.18 18.18
CA GLN A 75 -8.18 14.97 19.08
C GLN A 75 -8.21 13.57 19.70
N ILE A 76 -7.36 12.65 19.24
CA ILE A 76 -7.31 11.29 19.76
C ILE A 76 -6.52 11.27 21.07
N LYS A 77 -7.15 10.77 22.12
CA LYS A 77 -6.51 10.61 23.43
C LYS A 77 -5.21 9.80 23.30
N GLY A 78 -4.10 10.41 23.70
CA GLY A 78 -2.77 9.80 23.62
C GLY A 78 -1.98 10.11 22.35
N ILE A 79 -2.58 10.80 21.38
CA ILE A 79 -1.96 11.27 20.14
C ILE A 79 -1.93 12.80 20.17
N GLY A 80 -0.93 13.37 20.85
CA GLY A 80 -0.68 14.81 20.80
C GLY A 80 -0.01 15.23 19.49
N ARG A 81 0.30 16.54 19.38
CA ARG A 81 0.93 17.15 18.19
C ARG A 81 2.10 16.34 17.63
N ASP A 82 3.09 16.00 18.47
CA ASP A 82 4.32 15.33 18.00
C ASP A 82 4.04 13.93 17.43
N LYS A 83 3.14 13.18 18.05
CA LYS A 83 2.72 11.85 17.60
C LYS A 83 1.93 11.95 16.30
N ALA A 84 1.01 12.90 16.21
CA ALA A 84 0.23 13.16 15.00
C ALA A 84 1.15 13.54 13.82
N VAL A 85 2.09 14.49 14.04
CA VAL A 85 3.08 14.89 13.03
C VAL A 85 3.95 13.71 12.59
N THR A 86 4.39 12.87 13.53
CA THR A 86 5.18 11.67 13.22
C THR A 86 4.42 10.70 12.31
N LEU A 87 3.14 10.46 12.59
CA LEU A 87 2.30 9.60 11.77
C LEU A 87 2.08 10.18 10.36
N VAL A 88 1.71 11.47 10.28
CA VAL A 88 1.52 12.16 9.01
C VAL A 88 2.80 12.11 8.17
N ALA A 89 3.96 12.34 8.77
CA ALA A 89 5.25 12.25 8.08
C ALA A 89 5.52 10.82 7.57
N ALA A 90 5.33 9.79 8.40
CA ALA A 90 5.54 8.40 8.01
C ALA A 90 4.62 7.98 6.86
N PHE A 91 3.33 8.31 6.92
CA PHE A 91 2.39 8.00 5.85
C PHE A 91 2.65 8.79 4.57
N SER A 92 3.10 10.04 4.70
CA SER A 92 3.49 10.87 3.55
C SER A 92 4.70 10.29 2.83
N LEU A 93 5.71 9.80 3.57
CA LEU A 93 6.86 9.10 2.99
C LEU A 93 6.41 7.83 2.26
N ALA A 94 5.59 7.00 2.91
CA ALA A 94 5.06 5.78 2.28
C ALA A 94 4.29 6.09 0.99
N ARG A 95 3.50 7.16 0.97
CA ARG A 95 2.76 7.61 -0.23
C ARG A 95 3.71 8.08 -1.34
N ARG A 96 4.74 8.87 -1.01
CA ARG A 96 5.74 9.33 -1.98
C ARG A 96 6.53 8.16 -2.59
N MET A 97 6.95 7.20 -1.77
CA MET A 97 7.61 5.98 -2.26
C MET A 97 6.70 5.19 -3.21
N ALA A 98 5.42 5.03 -2.86
CA ALA A 98 4.45 4.37 -3.74
C ALA A 98 4.24 5.14 -5.05
N ASP A 99 4.30 6.47 -5.02
CA ASP A 99 4.20 7.31 -6.22
C ASP A 99 5.49 7.32 -7.05
N GLU A 100 6.67 7.19 -6.44
CA GLU A 100 7.95 6.96 -7.13
C GLU A 100 7.94 5.63 -7.88
N MET A 101 7.45 4.55 -7.26
CA MET A 101 7.27 3.26 -7.94
C MET A 101 6.29 3.37 -9.13
N LYS A 102 5.24 4.20 -9.03
CA LYS A 102 4.38 4.52 -10.18
C LYS A 102 5.06 5.42 -11.21
N SER A 103 6.07 6.18 -10.84
CA SER A 103 6.85 7.03 -11.74
C SER A 103 7.92 6.24 -12.52
N GLU A 104 8.25 5.02 -12.09
CA GLU A 104 9.01 4.06 -12.91
C GLU A 104 8.14 3.45 -14.02
N SER A 105 6.80 3.50 -13.90
CA SER A 105 5.91 3.06 -14.97
C SER A 105 6.11 3.90 -16.23
N PRO A 106 6.36 3.29 -17.41
CA PRO A 106 6.61 4.02 -18.63
C PRO A 106 5.39 4.88 -19.03
N VAL A 107 5.67 6.08 -19.54
CA VAL A 107 4.67 6.90 -20.22
C VAL A 107 4.48 6.31 -21.62
N LEU A 108 3.23 5.98 -21.96
CA LEU A 108 2.84 5.45 -23.27
C LEU A 108 2.03 6.51 -23.99
N ASP A 109 2.71 7.53 -24.50
CA ASP A 109 2.10 8.68 -25.19
C ASP A 109 2.26 8.63 -26.72
N ASN A 110 2.93 7.60 -27.23
CA ASN A 110 3.11 7.33 -28.65
C ASN A 110 3.16 5.82 -28.94
N PRO A 111 2.86 5.39 -30.18
CA PRO A 111 2.92 3.97 -30.57
C PRO A 111 4.29 3.32 -30.37
N GLU A 112 5.38 4.07 -30.56
CA GLU A 112 6.75 3.55 -30.44
C GLU A 112 7.06 3.11 -29.00
N ALA A 113 6.58 3.85 -28.00
CA ALA A 113 6.71 3.50 -26.59
C ALA A 113 5.96 2.20 -26.26
N ILE A 114 4.79 1.98 -26.85
CA ILE A 114 4.02 0.73 -26.70
C ILE A 114 4.79 -0.44 -27.32
N VAL A 115 5.34 -0.25 -28.53
CA VAL A 115 6.13 -1.28 -29.20
C VAL A 115 7.38 -1.62 -28.39
N GLN A 116 8.14 -0.63 -27.90
CA GLN A 116 9.33 -0.86 -27.07
C GLN A 116 9.01 -1.65 -25.81
N LEU A 117 7.90 -1.32 -25.14
CA LEU A 117 7.45 -2.03 -23.95
C LEU A 117 7.08 -3.49 -24.25
N MET A 118 6.36 -3.75 -25.35
CA MET A 118 5.71 -5.04 -25.58
C MET A 118 6.54 -5.99 -26.45
N ARG A 119 7.54 -5.49 -27.17
CA ARG A 119 8.29 -6.23 -28.20
C ARG A 119 8.89 -7.54 -27.69
N GLU A 120 9.62 -7.50 -26.57
CA GLU A 120 10.34 -8.68 -26.08
C GLU A 120 9.38 -9.80 -25.65
N GLU A 121 8.28 -9.47 -24.98
CA GLU A 121 7.27 -10.44 -24.57
C GLU A 121 6.50 -11.00 -25.76
N GLN A 122 6.08 -10.15 -26.71
CA GLN A 122 5.24 -10.59 -27.83
C GLN A 122 6.03 -11.35 -28.90
N ARG A 123 7.34 -11.10 -29.04
CA ARG A 123 8.18 -11.79 -30.02
C ARG A 123 8.24 -13.30 -29.80
N LEU A 124 8.02 -13.76 -28.56
CA LEU A 124 8.07 -15.18 -28.20
C LEU A 124 6.73 -15.90 -28.40
N LYS A 125 5.64 -15.19 -28.66
CA LYS A 125 4.32 -15.80 -28.82
C LYS A 125 4.12 -16.34 -30.23
N THR A 126 3.51 -17.53 -30.31
CA THR A 126 3.23 -18.23 -31.57
C THR A 126 1.77 -18.15 -32.01
N ASN A 127 0.91 -17.59 -31.15
CA ASN A 127 -0.55 -17.51 -31.36
C ASN A 127 -0.99 -16.06 -31.21
N GLU A 128 -2.17 -15.72 -31.71
CA GLU A 128 -2.75 -14.39 -31.53
C GLU A 128 -3.11 -14.16 -30.04
N THR A 129 -2.79 -12.97 -29.52
CA THR A 129 -3.18 -12.56 -28.16
C THR A 129 -3.82 -11.17 -28.21
N PHE A 130 -4.91 -10.99 -27.48
CA PHE A 130 -5.48 -9.66 -27.23
C PHE A 130 -5.09 -9.17 -25.84
N GLN A 131 -4.27 -8.12 -25.81
CA GLN A 131 -3.80 -7.50 -24.58
C GLN A 131 -4.34 -6.07 -24.43
N VAL A 132 -4.60 -5.67 -23.19
CA VAL A 132 -5.05 -4.35 -22.81
C VAL A 132 -4.01 -3.72 -21.91
N LEU A 133 -3.48 -2.58 -22.33
CA LEU A 133 -2.57 -1.76 -21.53
C LEU A 133 -3.42 -0.77 -20.74
N LEU A 134 -3.45 -0.92 -19.43
CA LEU A 134 -4.20 -0.03 -18.55
C LEU A 134 -3.35 1.17 -18.21
N LEU A 135 -3.84 2.36 -18.54
CA LEU A 135 -3.17 3.63 -18.29
C LEU A 135 -3.86 4.41 -17.18
N ASN A 136 -3.12 5.29 -16.53
CA ASN A 136 -3.71 6.35 -15.71
C ASN A 136 -3.90 7.63 -16.55
N THR A 137 -4.55 8.64 -15.98
CA THR A 137 -4.79 9.95 -16.61
C THR A 137 -3.55 10.70 -17.08
N ARG A 138 -2.35 10.28 -16.66
CA ARG A 138 -1.06 10.81 -17.12
C ARG A 138 -0.38 9.93 -18.18
N ARG A 139 -1.15 9.03 -18.82
CA ARG A 139 -0.70 8.06 -19.84
C ARG A 139 0.39 7.11 -19.34
N ARG A 140 0.50 6.88 -18.03
CA ARG A 140 1.46 5.93 -17.48
C ARG A 140 0.85 4.56 -17.33
N LEU A 141 1.64 3.54 -17.65
CA LEU A 141 1.23 2.14 -17.53
C LEU A 141 0.94 1.77 -16.07
N ILE A 142 -0.30 1.37 -15.79
CA ILE A 142 -0.71 0.74 -14.54
C ILE A 142 -0.31 -0.74 -14.60
N ARG A 143 -0.72 -1.45 -15.66
CA ARG A 143 -0.40 -2.87 -15.90
C ARG A 143 -0.82 -3.28 -17.33
N VAL A 144 -0.27 -4.40 -17.81
CA VAL A 144 -0.71 -5.08 -19.03
C VAL A 144 -1.58 -6.28 -18.64
N ILE A 145 -2.69 -6.50 -19.35
CA ILE A 145 -3.58 -7.63 -19.13
C ILE A 145 -3.80 -8.36 -20.44
N THR A 146 -3.55 -9.67 -20.46
CA THR A 146 -4.03 -10.54 -21.53
C THR A 146 -5.50 -10.85 -21.29
N VAL A 147 -6.37 -10.46 -22.22
CA VAL A 147 -7.82 -10.70 -22.15
C VAL A 147 -8.20 -12.02 -22.79
N ALA A 148 -7.49 -12.40 -23.85
CA ALA A 148 -7.70 -13.65 -24.54
C ALA A 148 -6.43 -14.08 -25.27
N ASP A 149 -6.27 -15.39 -25.42
CA ASP A 149 -5.33 -16.04 -26.31
C ASP A 149 -6.14 -16.83 -27.34
N GLY A 150 -5.72 -16.74 -28.59
CA GLY A 150 -6.40 -17.29 -29.74
C GLY A 150 -5.67 -18.48 -30.33
N THR A 151 -6.10 -18.85 -31.53
CA THR A 151 -5.40 -19.80 -32.39
C THR A 151 -4.33 -19.07 -33.20
N LEU A 152 -3.96 -19.62 -34.35
CA LEU A 152 -3.03 -18.99 -35.28
C LEU A 152 -3.65 -17.82 -36.06
N ASP A 153 -4.98 -17.77 -36.17
CA ASP A 153 -5.69 -16.89 -37.11
C ASP A 153 -7.03 -16.34 -36.58
N THR A 154 -7.43 -16.69 -35.35
CA THR A 154 -8.66 -16.16 -34.77
C THR A 154 -8.59 -16.07 -33.25
N LEU A 155 -9.26 -15.04 -32.73
CA LEU A 155 -9.40 -14.76 -31.32
C LEU A 155 -10.74 -14.06 -31.05
N LEU A 156 -11.43 -14.49 -29.99
CA LEU A 156 -12.73 -13.93 -29.58
C LEU A 156 -12.57 -13.06 -28.34
N VAL A 157 -12.97 -11.79 -28.43
CA VAL A 157 -12.99 -10.86 -27.29
C VAL A 157 -14.37 -10.26 -27.11
N HIS A 158 -14.89 -10.35 -25.88
CA HIS A 158 -16.10 -9.64 -25.49
C HIS A 158 -15.74 -8.30 -24.84
N PRO A 159 -16.33 -7.16 -25.25
CA PRO A 159 -16.01 -5.83 -24.69
C PRO A 159 -16.13 -5.77 -23.16
N ARG A 160 -17.07 -6.51 -22.57
CA ARG A 160 -17.19 -6.64 -21.10
C ARG A 160 -15.89 -7.06 -20.42
N GLU A 161 -15.15 -8.01 -21.00
CA GLU A 161 -13.90 -8.50 -20.37
C GLU A 161 -12.78 -7.44 -20.47
N VAL A 162 -12.77 -6.66 -21.55
CA VAL A 162 -11.88 -5.50 -21.74
C VAL A 162 -12.16 -4.43 -20.69
N PHE A 163 -13.42 -3.96 -20.60
CA PHE A 163 -13.77 -2.84 -19.73
C PHE A 163 -13.82 -3.20 -18.24
N ARG A 164 -14.16 -4.45 -17.88
CA ARG A 164 -14.14 -4.91 -16.48
C ARG A 164 -12.78 -4.71 -15.85
N SER A 165 -11.73 -5.06 -16.59
CA SER A 165 -10.34 -4.94 -16.15
C SER A 165 -9.88 -3.49 -16.00
N ALA A 166 -10.35 -2.61 -16.90
CA ALA A 166 -10.07 -1.18 -16.86
C ALA A 166 -10.76 -0.48 -15.68
N ILE A 167 -12.05 -0.76 -15.46
CA ILE A 167 -12.84 -0.20 -14.37
C ILE A 167 -12.25 -0.60 -13.02
N ALA A 168 -11.94 -1.88 -12.83
CA ALA A 168 -11.37 -2.38 -11.57
C ALA A 168 -10.01 -1.75 -11.22
N ALA A 169 -9.27 -1.27 -12.23
CA ALA A 169 -7.96 -0.64 -12.05
C ALA A 169 -8.02 0.90 -11.99
N ASN A 170 -9.21 1.51 -12.07
CA ASN A 170 -9.38 2.95 -12.26
C ASN A 170 -8.53 3.49 -13.43
N ALA A 171 -8.49 2.73 -14.53
CA ALA A 171 -7.76 3.13 -15.73
C ALA A 171 -8.51 4.26 -16.46
N ALA A 172 -7.75 5.18 -17.06
CA ALA A 172 -8.27 6.36 -17.73
C ALA A 172 -7.34 6.81 -18.87
#